data_AF-A0A9P3IJ17-F1
#
_entry.id   AF-A0A9P3IJ17-F1
#
_cell.length_a   1.000
_cell.length_b   1.000
_cell.length_c   1.000
_cell.angle_alpha   90.00
_cell.angle_beta   90.00
_cell.angle_gamma   90.00
#
_symmetry.space_group_name_H-M   'P 1'
#
loop_
_entity.id
_entity.type
_entity.pdbx_description
1 polymer ?
#
loop_
_entity_poly.entity_id
_entity_poly.type
_entity_poly.pdbx_seq_one_letter_code
_entity_poly.pdbx_strand_id
1 'polypeptide(L)'
;MYLVTLLVENLCLSIDDNEELVFCLKEWRHVLDSMNQDNQWALRAKAVLDRTRLILQGKAEQQLALFQPAAVYLGARVGVEQWAVDIFTEEVIRAGSAAALSQLLNRLDPQIRQAADLGSWQVISPADVRGWVEVVDELAEVQERTYERPTVLVARRVKGEEEIPAGVVALLTPDMPDVLSHVSVRARNCKVCFATCFDPQLLDSIRAAAGEEHSLCANTSGSEVVVSEIDPKLMSGGDGAAADLAGPPPGLHIKRKQFAGRYAVTSSEFTPELVGAKSRNIAGLAGQAALVDPLPTSVALPFGSFETALADPINQSVAAEIKTLSADLEKGDVSMLPNIRRAVLGLKPPPQLVSDLKDAMKKSNMPWPGDEGEGRWEKAWGAITRVWASKWNERAYVSMRKARLDFNSLSMAVLVQEIVRADYAFVVHTENPSTGDKNQIYAEVVKGLGETLVGAFAGRALSFSADKGHTDRPKVLGFPSKRVGLFIRSSIIFRSDSNGEDLEGYAGAGLYDSVPMDEEEERVVDYSSDPLVVDAGFQHSVLSKIASAGEAIEQLLGSAQDIEGVIKDGKLYVVQTRPQM
;
A
#
# COMPACT_ATOMS: atom_id res chain seq x y z
N MET A 1 9.50 29.95 -6.59
CA MET A 1 10.39 29.20 -5.69
C MET A 1 11.03 30.09 -4.62
N TYR A 2 11.79 31.14 -4.92
CA TYR A 2 12.39 32.01 -3.88
C TYR A 2 11.39 32.54 -2.81
N LEU A 3 10.24 33.08 -3.24
CA LEU A 3 9.18 33.53 -2.32
C LEU A 3 8.59 32.39 -1.47
N VAL A 4 8.49 31.19 -2.04
CA VAL A 4 8.04 29.99 -1.33
C VAL A 4 9.04 29.67 -0.21
N THR A 5 10.34 29.68 -0.50
CA THR A 5 11.40 29.46 0.48
C THR A 5 11.37 30.46 1.63
N LEU A 6 11.15 31.75 1.35
CA LEU A 6 11.01 32.77 2.40
C LEU A 6 9.78 32.54 3.29
N LEU A 7 8.64 32.12 2.71
CA LEU A 7 7.45 31.80 3.50
C LEU A 7 7.61 30.53 4.33
N VAL A 8 8.28 29.50 3.79
CA VAL A 8 8.64 28.30 4.56
C VAL A 8 9.55 28.68 5.73
N GLU A 9 10.57 29.50 5.50
CA GLU A 9 11.46 30.00 6.56
C GLU A 9 10.69 30.77 7.64
N ASN A 10 9.77 31.67 7.23
CA ASN A 10 8.91 32.37 8.17
C ASN A 10 8.05 31.41 9.01
N LEU A 11 7.50 30.36 8.39
CA LEU A 11 6.72 29.34 9.11
C LEU A 11 7.59 28.52 10.07
N CYS A 12 8.82 28.16 9.70
CA CYS A 12 9.76 27.52 10.62
C CYS A 12 9.98 28.37 11.87
N LEU A 13 10.03 29.70 11.74
CA LEU A 13 10.21 30.61 12.87
C LEU A 13 8.93 30.87 13.69
N SER A 14 7.76 30.52 13.15
CA SER A 14 6.46 30.90 13.71
C SER A 14 5.67 29.75 14.33
N ILE A 15 6.11 28.50 14.16
CA ILE A 15 5.37 27.30 14.57
C ILE A 15 6.30 26.37 15.36
N ASP A 16 5.78 25.77 16.43
CA ASP A 16 6.42 24.68 17.17
C ASP A 16 6.35 23.34 16.39
N ASP A 17 7.19 22.37 16.78
CA ASP A 17 7.32 21.07 16.08
C ASP A 17 7.48 21.25 14.57
N ASN A 18 8.50 22.03 14.21
CA ASN A 18 8.78 22.52 12.86
C ASN A 18 9.83 21.68 12.11
N GLU A 19 10.24 20.52 12.64
CA GLU A 19 11.30 19.69 12.06
C GLU A 19 11.07 19.39 10.57
N GLU A 20 9.84 19.02 10.20
CA GLU A 20 9.46 18.78 8.81
C GLU A 20 9.58 20.02 7.92
N LEU A 21 9.17 21.19 8.43
CA LEU A 21 9.30 22.45 7.70
C LEU A 21 10.77 22.83 7.52
N VAL A 22 11.62 22.53 8.51
CA VAL A 22 13.07 22.74 8.41
C VAL A 22 13.67 21.83 7.33
N PHE A 23 13.23 20.58 7.22
CA PHE A 23 13.65 19.70 6.11
C PHE A 23 13.21 20.27 4.76
N CYS A 24 11.94 20.64 4.60
CA CYS A 24 11.47 21.28 3.36
C CYS A 24 12.20 22.59 3.05
N LEU A 25 12.58 23.39 4.06
CA LEU A 25 13.36 24.60 3.85
C LEU A 25 14.75 24.29 3.26
N LYS A 26 15.44 23.29 3.81
CA LYS A 26 16.73 22.82 3.27
C LYS A 26 16.58 22.33 1.83
N GLU A 27 15.55 21.53 1.57
CA GLU A 27 15.29 20.98 0.23
C GLU A 27 14.94 22.09 -0.78
N TRP A 28 14.11 23.07 -0.41
CA TRP A 28 13.81 24.23 -1.27
C TRP A 28 15.05 25.05 -1.60
N ARG A 29 15.95 25.26 -0.62
CA ARG A 29 17.23 25.94 -0.84
C ARG A 29 18.11 25.14 -1.81
N HIS A 30 18.20 23.83 -1.61
CA HIS A 30 18.96 22.95 -2.51
C HIS A 30 18.45 23.02 -3.96
N VAL A 31 17.13 23.00 -4.16
CA VAL A 31 16.52 23.15 -5.51
C VAL A 31 16.86 24.50 -6.13
N LEU A 32 16.84 25.59 -5.36
CA LEU A 32 17.22 26.91 -5.87
C LEU A 32 18.69 26.96 -6.31
N ASP A 33 19.57 26.36 -5.51
CA ASP A 33 21.00 26.35 -5.76
C ASP A 33 21.38 25.47 -6.97
N SER A 34 20.63 24.38 -7.20
CA SER A 34 20.92 23.39 -8.25
C SER A 34 20.17 23.61 -9.57
N MET A 35 19.23 24.57 -9.64
CA MET A 35 18.31 24.75 -10.78
C MET A 35 18.99 24.87 -12.16
N ASN A 36 20.22 25.41 -12.20
CA ASN A 36 20.98 25.60 -13.44
C ASN A 36 22.00 24.49 -13.74
N GLN A 37 22.14 23.50 -12.85
CA GLN A 37 23.17 22.46 -12.89
C GLN A 37 22.58 21.05 -12.93
N ASP A 38 21.39 20.87 -12.35
CA ASP A 38 20.70 19.59 -12.24
C ASP A 38 19.56 19.50 -13.26
N ASN A 39 19.65 18.58 -14.22
CA ASN A 39 18.60 18.34 -15.20
C ASN A 39 17.30 17.77 -14.60
N GLN A 40 17.33 17.36 -13.32
CA GLN A 40 16.19 16.83 -12.58
C GLN A 40 15.63 17.82 -11.55
N TRP A 41 16.07 19.09 -11.57
CA TRP A 41 15.64 20.11 -10.62
C TRP A 41 14.11 20.21 -10.49
N ALA A 42 13.38 20.06 -11.60
CA ALA A 42 11.93 20.19 -11.64
C ALA A 42 11.24 19.02 -10.92
N LEU A 43 11.74 17.78 -11.06
CA LEU A 43 11.24 16.61 -10.33
C LEU A 43 11.50 16.75 -8.83
N ARG A 44 12.68 17.27 -8.45
CA ARG A 44 12.99 17.57 -7.04
C ARG A 44 12.07 18.65 -6.50
N ALA A 45 11.92 19.76 -7.21
CA ALA A 45 11.02 20.85 -6.84
C ALA A 45 9.58 20.35 -6.63
N LYS A 46 9.12 19.42 -7.48
CA LYS A 46 7.80 18.78 -7.35
C LYS A 46 7.68 17.98 -6.05
N ALA A 47 8.68 17.16 -5.72
CA ALA A 47 8.67 16.38 -4.50
C ALA A 47 8.64 17.27 -3.24
N VAL A 48 9.43 18.34 -3.21
CA VAL A 48 9.44 19.30 -2.10
C VAL A 48 8.11 20.05 -2.01
N LEU A 49 7.52 20.42 -3.15
CA LEU A 49 6.20 21.04 -3.21
C LEU A 49 5.12 20.14 -2.61
N ASP A 50 5.08 18.87 -3.01
CA ASP A 50 4.11 17.89 -2.50
C ASP A 50 4.27 17.69 -1.00
N ARG A 51 5.51 17.53 -0.55
CA ARG A 51 5.81 17.37 0.87
C ARG A 51 5.39 18.61 1.67
N THR A 52 5.69 19.81 1.17
CA THR A 52 5.30 21.06 1.82
C THR A 52 3.77 21.15 1.95
N ARG A 53 3.01 20.78 0.90
CA ARG A 53 1.54 20.72 0.95
C ARG A 53 1.03 19.75 2.01
N LEU A 54 1.59 18.54 2.08
CA LEU A 54 1.19 17.54 3.08
C LEU A 54 1.43 18.03 4.51
N ILE A 55 2.53 18.73 4.76
CA ILE A 55 2.81 19.34 6.08
C ILE A 55 1.78 20.42 6.41
N LEU A 56 1.45 21.30 5.46
CA LEU A 56 0.45 22.35 5.66
C LEU A 56 -0.94 21.77 5.94
N GLN A 57 -1.34 20.73 5.21
CA GLN A 57 -2.60 20.02 5.45
C GLN A 57 -2.62 19.42 6.86
N GLY A 58 -1.57 18.69 7.25
CA GLY A 58 -1.49 18.09 8.59
C GLY A 58 -1.54 19.14 9.71
N LYS A 59 -0.88 20.29 9.53
CA LYS A 59 -0.95 21.40 10.52
C LYS A 59 -2.35 22.04 10.57
N ALA A 60 -3.02 22.18 9.43
CA ALA A 60 -4.41 22.67 9.40
C ALA A 60 -5.37 21.72 10.12
N GLU A 61 -5.24 20.41 9.90
CA GLU A 61 -6.02 19.38 10.59
C GLU A 61 -5.77 19.36 12.10
N GLN A 62 -4.50 19.49 12.54
CA GLN A 62 -4.14 19.62 13.95
C GLN A 62 -4.76 20.86 14.59
N GLN A 63 -4.70 22.01 13.91
CA GLN A 63 -5.31 23.25 14.39
C GLN A 63 -6.84 23.12 14.49
N LEU A 64 -7.49 22.51 13.48
CA LEU A 64 -8.92 22.23 13.50
C LEU A 64 -9.30 21.37 14.70
N ALA A 65 -8.57 20.28 14.95
CA ALA A 65 -8.81 19.38 16.07
C ALA A 65 -8.62 20.07 17.43
N LEU A 66 -7.68 21.02 17.53
CA LEU A 66 -7.34 21.71 18.77
C LEU A 66 -8.28 22.89 19.07
N PHE A 67 -8.54 23.75 18.08
CA PHE A 67 -9.24 25.03 18.29
C PHE A 67 -10.75 24.91 18.13
N GLN A 68 -11.24 24.09 17.19
CA GLN A 68 -12.67 24.05 16.87
C GLN A 68 -13.54 23.59 18.05
N PRO A 69 -13.16 22.57 18.85
CA PRO A 69 -13.95 22.18 20.02
C PRO A 69 -14.08 23.32 21.05
N ALA A 70 -13.01 24.09 21.27
CA ALA A 70 -13.02 25.24 22.18
C ALA A 70 -13.87 26.39 21.62
N ALA A 71 -13.79 26.66 20.32
CA ALA A 71 -14.61 27.66 19.64
C ALA A 71 -16.11 27.33 19.78
N VAL A 72 -16.50 26.07 19.56
CA VAL A 72 -17.88 25.58 19.75
C VAL A 72 -18.33 25.76 21.20
N TYR A 73 -17.51 25.36 22.16
CA TYR A 73 -17.84 25.47 23.58
C TYR A 73 -18.03 26.93 24.02
N LEU A 74 -17.08 27.80 23.69
CA LEU A 74 -17.12 29.21 24.10
C LEU A 74 -18.19 29.99 23.34
N GLY A 75 -18.33 29.74 22.03
CA GLY A 75 -19.32 30.39 21.18
C GLY A 75 -20.74 30.18 21.71
N ALA A 76 -21.09 28.95 22.09
CA ALA A 76 -22.38 28.62 22.68
C ALA A 76 -22.64 29.32 24.04
N ARG A 77 -21.59 29.60 24.82
CA ARG A 77 -21.71 30.23 26.15
C ARG A 77 -21.78 31.76 26.10
N VAL A 78 -21.12 32.36 25.12
CA VAL A 78 -21.05 33.83 24.95
C VAL A 78 -22.18 34.33 24.05
N GLY A 79 -22.90 33.44 23.38
CA GLY A 79 -24.00 33.79 22.47
C GLY A 79 -23.49 34.29 21.12
N VAL A 80 -22.38 33.72 20.64
CA VAL A 80 -21.85 33.99 19.29
C VAL A 80 -22.73 33.31 18.26
N GLU A 81 -22.94 33.97 17.11
CA GLU A 81 -23.72 33.39 16.01
C GLU A 81 -23.07 32.12 15.47
N GLN A 82 -23.87 31.07 15.20
CA GLN A 82 -23.38 29.74 14.86
C GLN A 82 -22.46 29.74 13.63
N TRP A 83 -22.79 30.52 12.59
CA TRP A 83 -21.96 30.58 11.38
C TRP A 83 -20.53 31.06 11.66
N ALA A 84 -20.35 31.98 12.62
CA ALA A 84 -19.03 32.51 12.99
C ALA A 84 -18.24 31.49 13.81
N VAL A 85 -18.94 30.67 14.60
CA VAL A 85 -18.36 29.53 15.32
C VAL A 85 -17.91 28.44 14.33
N ASP A 86 -18.75 28.11 13.35
CA ASP A 86 -18.51 27.04 12.38
C ASP A 86 -17.24 27.27 11.56
N ILE A 87 -16.94 28.53 11.22
CA ILE A 87 -15.77 28.90 10.40
C ILE A 87 -14.56 29.40 11.23
N PHE A 88 -14.67 29.48 12.56
CA PHE A 88 -13.68 30.16 13.40
C PHE A 88 -12.25 29.67 13.14
N THR A 89 -12.04 28.35 13.21
CA THR A 89 -10.69 27.80 13.05
C THR A 89 -10.17 27.94 11.62
N GLU A 90 -11.07 27.84 10.63
CA GLU A 90 -10.72 28.04 9.23
C GLU A 90 -10.23 29.48 8.99
N GLU A 91 -10.89 30.48 9.57
CA GLU A 91 -10.45 31.88 9.48
C GLU A 91 -9.12 32.12 10.21
N VAL A 92 -8.87 31.45 11.34
CA VAL A 92 -7.55 31.50 12.00
C VAL A 92 -6.46 30.94 11.10
N ILE A 93 -6.71 29.82 10.42
CA ILE A 93 -5.77 29.21 9.45
C ILE A 93 -5.54 30.17 8.27
N ARG A 94 -6.62 30.73 7.70
CA ARG A 94 -6.57 31.66 6.56
C ARG A 94 -5.83 32.96 6.87
N ALA A 95 -5.87 33.42 8.12
CA ALA A 95 -5.14 34.61 8.57
C ALA A 95 -3.61 34.38 8.70
N GLY A 96 -3.16 33.12 8.74
CA GLY A 96 -1.76 32.76 8.91
C GLY A 96 -0.93 32.74 7.61
N SER A 97 0.41 32.73 7.75
CA SER A 97 1.33 32.61 6.62
C SER A 97 1.26 31.25 5.90
N ALA A 98 0.69 30.22 6.54
CA ALA A 98 0.42 28.91 5.97
C ALA A 98 -0.55 28.99 4.78
N ALA A 99 -1.58 29.84 4.86
CA ALA A 99 -2.53 30.05 3.78
C ALA A 99 -1.86 30.74 2.57
N ALA A 100 -1.04 31.76 2.82
CA ALA A 100 -0.27 32.42 1.77
C ALA A 100 0.70 31.46 1.07
N LEU A 101 1.38 30.60 1.84
CA LEU A 101 2.24 29.56 1.29
C LEU A 101 1.45 28.57 0.42
N SER A 102 0.32 28.06 0.91
CA SER A 102 -0.56 27.16 0.16
C SER A 102 -0.99 27.76 -1.18
N GLN A 103 -1.38 29.03 -1.21
CA GLN A 103 -1.73 29.74 -2.45
C GLN A 103 -0.54 29.84 -3.42
N LEU A 104 0.67 30.11 -2.93
CA LEU A 104 1.86 30.14 -3.78
C LEU A 104 2.19 28.76 -4.34
N LEU A 105 2.09 27.70 -3.53
CA LEU A 105 2.31 26.32 -3.99
C LEU A 105 1.29 25.95 -5.08
N ASN A 106 0.01 26.32 -4.91
CA ASN A 106 -1.03 26.08 -5.92
C ASN A 106 -0.77 26.81 -7.24
N ARG A 107 -0.21 28.01 -7.19
CA ARG A 107 0.19 28.75 -8.40
C ARG A 107 1.44 28.18 -9.07
N LEU A 108 2.36 27.64 -8.27
CA LEU A 108 3.65 27.15 -8.72
C LEU A 108 3.58 25.73 -9.30
N ASP A 109 2.66 24.90 -8.80
CA ASP A 109 2.55 23.49 -9.17
C ASP A 109 2.40 23.26 -10.69
N PRO A 110 1.48 23.94 -11.42
CA PRO A 110 1.38 23.73 -12.88
C PRO A 110 2.68 24.06 -13.63
N GLN A 111 3.43 25.05 -13.16
CA GLN A 111 4.70 25.46 -13.78
C GLN A 111 5.80 24.42 -13.53
N ILE A 112 5.89 23.89 -12.32
CA ILE A 112 6.84 22.82 -11.98
C ILE A 112 6.49 21.55 -12.76
N ARG A 113 5.21 21.18 -12.83
CA ARG A 113 4.75 20.01 -13.60
C ARG A 113 5.14 20.11 -15.06
N GLN A 114 4.88 21.25 -15.68
CA GLN A 114 5.27 21.50 -17.06
C GLN A 114 6.80 21.39 -17.26
N ALA A 115 7.59 21.97 -16.34
CA ALA A 115 9.05 21.88 -16.40
C ALA A 115 9.58 20.46 -16.18
N ALA A 116 8.83 19.63 -15.46
CA ALA A 116 9.15 18.23 -15.17
C ALA A 116 8.56 17.24 -16.20
N ASP A 117 7.88 17.72 -17.24
CA ASP A 117 7.15 16.90 -18.23
C ASP A 117 6.11 15.96 -17.58
N LEU A 118 5.41 16.46 -16.54
CA LEU A 118 4.36 15.74 -15.83
C LEU A 118 2.98 16.19 -16.33
N GLY A 119 2.19 15.27 -16.89
CA GLY A 119 0.80 15.52 -17.34
C GLY A 119 -0.18 15.81 -16.20
N SER A 120 -1.47 15.98 -16.46
CA SER A 120 -2.49 16.21 -15.41
C SER A 120 -2.89 14.95 -14.65
N TRP A 121 -2.46 13.78 -15.13
CA TRP A 121 -2.84 12.48 -14.59
C TRP A 121 -1.61 11.68 -14.18
N GLN A 122 -1.82 10.77 -13.22
CA GLN A 122 -0.97 9.60 -13.03
C GLN A 122 -1.86 8.39 -13.21
N VAL A 123 -1.66 7.68 -14.33
CA VAL A 123 -2.39 6.45 -14.62
C VAL A 123 -1.74 5.32 -13.85
N ILE A 124 -2.49 4.77 -12.90
CA ILE A 124 -2.06 3.69 -12.02
C ILE A 124 -2.42 2.36 -12.69
N SER A 125 -3.70 2.19 -13.03
CA SER A 125 -4.22 1.00 -13.72
C SER A 125 -4.89 1.45 -15.01
N PRO A 126 -4.25 1.27 -16.19
CA PRO A 126 -4.84 1.65 -17.47
C PRO A 126 -5.95 0.68 -17.87
N ALA A 127 -7.15 1.19 -18.15
CA ALA A 127 -8.24 0.42 -18.74
C ALA A 127 -9.22 1.33 -19.52
N ASP A 128 -9.67 0.86 -20.68
CA ASP A 128 -10.71 1.52 -21.47
C ASP A 128 -12.09 1.13 -20.93
N VAL A 129 -12.83 2.09 -20.38
CA VAL A 129 -14.06 1.81 -19.63
C VAL A 129 -15.19 2.80 -19.91
N ARG A 130 -16.42 2.40 -19.61
CA ARG A 130 -17.61 3.24 -19.72
C ARG A 130 -18.48 3.02 -18.49
N GLY A 131 -19.00 4.09 -17.90
CA GLY A 131 -19.82 3.96 -16.71
C GLY A 131 -20.42 5.26 -16.20
N TRP A 132 -21.28 5.11 -15.20
CA TRP A 132 -22.01 6.18 -14.54
C TRP A 132 -21.18 6.81 -13.43
N VAL A 133 -21.13 8.14 -13.37
CA VAL A 133 -20.32 8.84 -12.37
C VAL A 133 -21.03 8.88 -11.01
N GLU A 134 -20.35 8.40 -9.98
CA GLU A 134 -20.74 8.54 -8.58
C GLU A 134 -19.59 9.15 -7.76
N VAL A 135 -19.91 10.13 -6.93
CA VAL A 135 -18.93 10.84 -6.09
C VAL A 135 -19.07 10.37 -4.66
N VAL A 136 -17.95 9.99 -4.05
CA VAL A 136 -17.89 9.51 -2.66
C VAL A 136 -16.80 10.27 -1.90
N ASP A 137 -16.96 10.39 -0.58
CA ASP A 137 -15.95 11.07 0.23
C ASP A 137 -14.73 10.14 0.41
N GLU A 138 -14.96 8.91 0.88
CA GLU A 138 -13.93 7.89 1.02
C GLU A 138 -14.32 6.59 0.30
N LEU A 139 -13.34 5.91 -0.30
CA LEU A 139 -13.56 4.59 -0.91
C LEU A 139 -14.10 3.56 0.10
N ALA A 140 -13.69 3.67 1.36
CA ALA A 140 -14.13 2.82 2.46
C ALA A 140 -15.66 2.82 2.68
N GLU A 141 -16.36 3.91 2.33
CA GLU A 141 -17.81 4.04 2.52
C GLU A 141 -18.62 3.15 1.56
N VAL A 142 -17.99 2.70 0.47
CA VAL A 142 -18.66 1.96 -0.61
C VAL A 142 -18.07 0.59 -0.88
N GLN A 143 -16.98 0.20 -0.21
CA GLN A 143 -16.25 -1.06 -0.46
C GLN A 143 -17.11 -2.34 -0.38
N GLU A 144 -18.22 -2.32 0.38
CA GLU A 144 -19.16 -3.45 0.48
C GLU A 144 -20.30 -3.43 -0.55
N ARG A 145 -20.44 -2.33 -1.31
CA ARG A 145 -21.52 -2.18 -2.29
C ARG A 145 -21.27 -3.06 -3.51
N THR A 146 -22.37 -3.45 -4.14
CA THR A 146 -22.36 -4.03 -5.48
C THR A 146 -23.14 -3.09 -6.39
N TYR A 147 -22.49 -2.61 -7.43
CA TYR A 147 -23.08 -1.74 -8.43
C TYR A 147 -23.66 -2.59 -9.56
N GLU A 148 -24.97 -2.44 -9.82
CA GLU A 148 -25.67 -3.19 -10.87
C GLU A 148 -25.33 -2.70 -12.29
N ARG A 149 -24.82 -1.47 -12.40
CA ARG A 149 -24.38 -0.83 -13.64
C ARG A 149 -22.89 -0.49 -13.56
N PRO A 150 -22.17 -0.48 -14.69
CA PRO A 150 -20.79 0.00 -14.74
C PRO A 150 -20.69 1.40 -14.12
N THR A 151 -19.88 1.53 -13.08
CA THR A 151 -19.80 2.77 -12.27
C THR A 151 -18.38 3.32 -12.25
N VAL A 152 -18.27 4.63 -12.45
CA VAL A 152 -17.07 5.45 -12.29
C VAL A 152 -17.14 6.09 -10.92
N LEU A 153 -16.25 5.71 -10.02
CA LEU A 153 -16.12 6.34 -8.71
C LEU A 153 -15.14 7.50 -8.76
N VAL A 154 -15.59 8.66 -8.29
CA VAL A 154 -14.72 9.79 -7.98
C VAL A 154 -14.62 9.90 -6.45
N ALA A 155 -13.57 9.31 -5.88
CA ALA A 155 -13.35 9.28 -4.44
C ALA A 155 -12.45 10.45 -4.01
N ARG A 156 -12.85 11.23 -3.00
CA ARG A 156 -11.97 12.28 -2.48
C ARG A 156 -10.78 11.70 -1.75
N ARG A 157 -10.96 10.59 -1.04
CA ARG A 157 -9.89 9.89 -0.32
C ARG A 157 -9.80 8.40 -0.63
N VAL A 158 -8.56 7.93 -0.74
CA VAL A 158 -8.17 6.52 -0.90
C VAL A 158 -7.00 6.23 0.04
N LYS A 159 -7.22 5.44 1.09
CA LYS A 159 -6.23 5.16 2.14
C LYS A 159 -5.25 4.04 1.77
N GLY A 160 -5.56 3.23 0.76
CA GLY A 160 -4.67 2.18 0.21
C GLY A 160 -5.04 0.75 0.59
N GLU A 161 -5.84 0.59 1.64
CA GLU A 161 -6.21 -0.72 2.20
C GLU A 161 -7.64 -1.14 1.85
N GLU A 162 -8.43 -0.26 1.23
CA GLU A 162 -9.83 -0.51 0.87
C GLU A 162 -10.01 -1.44 -0.34
N GLU A 163 -11.12 -2.19 -0.34
CA GLU A 163 -11.51 -3.02 -1.48
C GLU A 163 -12.26 -2.20 -2.54
N ILE A 164 -12.00 -2.47 -3.82
CA ILE A 164 -12.74 -1.82 -4.92
C ILE A 164 -14.09 -2.53 -5.11
N PRO A 165 -15.23 -1.82 -4.99
CA PRO A 165 -16.56 -2.44 -5.04
C PRO A 165 -16.83 -3.18 -6.37
N ALA A 166 -17.67 -4.20 -6.34
CA ALA A 166 -18.06 -4.91 -7.56
C ALA A 166 -18.93 -4.00 -8.47
N GLY A 167 -18.69 -4.05 -9.79
CA GLY A 167 -19.38 -3.20 -10.77
C GLY A 167 -18.73 -1.82 -10.98
N VAL A 168 -17.71 -1.48 -10.19
CA VAL A 168 -16.87 -0.30 -10.42
C VAL A 168 -15.90 -0.61 -11.57
N VAL A 169 -15.88 0.26 -12.57
CA VAL A 169 -15.01 0.14 -13.75
C VAL A 169 -13.90 1.20 -13.76
N ALA A 170 -14.08 2.31 -13.03
CA ALA A 170 -13.05 3.32 -12.84
C ALA A 170 -13.05 3.88 -11.41
N LEU A 171 -11.87 4.19 -10.90
CA LEU A 171 -11.62 4.94 -9.67
C LEU A 171 -10.75 6.15 -10.00
N LEU A 172 -11.24 7.36 -9.73
CA LEU A 172 -10.53 8.61 -9.93
C LEU A 172 -10.42 9.33 -8.59
N THR A 173 -9.23 9.84 -8.27
CA THR A 173 -8.99 10.48 -6.97
C THR A 173 -7.99 11.62 -7.07
N PRO A 174 -8.06 12.66 -6.21
CA PRO A 174 -6.97 13.63 -6.07
C PRO A 174 -5.85 13.11 -5.16
N ASP A 175 -6.08 12.02 -4.40
CA ASP A 175 -5.06 11.40 -3.56
C ASP A 175 -3.95 10.78 -4.41
N MET A 176 -2.79 10.57 -3.79
CA MET A 176 -1.56 10.16 -4.46
C MET A 176 -1.08 8.78 -3.96
N PRO A 177 -1.88 7.71 -4.10
CA PRO A 177 -1.40 6.37 -3.78
C PRO A 177 -0.26 6.00 -4.73
N ASP A 178 0.75 5.31 -4.20
CA ASP A 178 1.87 4.84 -5.02
C ASP A 178 1.39 3.81 -6.06
N VAL A 179 2.11 3.74 -7.18
CA VAL A 179 1.73 2.87 -8.31
C VAL A 179 1.80 1.40 -7.88
N LEU A 180 2.66 1.05 -6.94
CA LEU A 180 2.84 -0.33 -6.44
C LEU A 180 2.21 -0.58 -5.06
N SER A 181 1.31 0.29 -4.58
CA SER A 181 0.53 0.06 -3.36
C SER A 181 -0.52 -1.05 -3.52
N HIS A 182 -1.05 -1.57 -2.41
CA HIS A 182 -2.03 -2.68 -2.43
C HIS A 182 -3.28 -2.36 -3.25
N VAL A 183 -3.93 -1.22 -3.02
CA VAL A 183 -5.10 -0.78 -3.80
C VAL A 183 -4.78 -0.66 -5.29
N SER A 184 -3.58 -0.20 -5.64
CA SER A 184 -3.14 -0.06 -7.03
C SER A 184 -2.95 -1.41 -7.72
N VAL A 185 -2.35 -2.38 -7.03
CA VAL A 185 -2.22 -3.76 -7.52
C VAL A 185 -3.60 -4.42 -7.66
N ARG A 186 -4.51 -4.23 -6.68
CA ARG A 186 -5.88 -4.76 -6.77
C ARG A 186 -6.65 -4.17 -7.95
N ALA A 187 -6.54 -2.87 -8.20
CA ALA A 187 -7.18 -2.23 -9.35
C ALA A 187 -6.78 -2.89 -10.68
N ARG A 188 -5.49 -3.20 -10.86
CA ARG A 188 -4.97 -3.88 -12.06
C ARG A 188 -5.48 -5.30 -12.19
N ASN A 189 -5.39 -6.07 -11.12
CA ASN A 189 -5.86 -7.45 -11.09
C ASN A 189 -7.36 -7.54 -11.39
N CYS A 190 -8.14 -6.53 -10.99
CA CYS A 190 -9.57 -6.42 -11.30
C CYS A 190 -9.87 -5.70 -12.63
N LYS A 191 -8.87 -5.28 -13.40
CA LYS A 191 -9.00 -4.49 -14.65
C LYS A 191 -9.84 -3.22 -14.48
N VAL A 192 -9.76 -2.60 -13.32
CA VAL A 192 -10.40 -1.32 -13.02
C VAL A 192 -9.47 -0.20 -13.43
N CYS A 193 -9.97 0.77 -14.19
CA CYS A 193 -9.22 1.98 -14.49
C CYS A 193 -8.95 2.74 -13.18
N PHE A 194 -7.70 3.02 -12.85
CA PHE A 194 -7.36 3.77 -11.64
C PHE A 194 -6.37 4.88 -11.97
N ALA A 195 -6.72 6.11 -11.64
CA ALA A 195 -5.85 7.26 -11.90
C ALA A 195 -5.99 8.37 -10.85
N THR A 196 -4.86 9.01 -10.56
CA THR A 196 -4.81 10.25 -9.80
C THR A 196 -4.94 11.44 -10.73
N CYS A 197 -5.87 12.35 -10.43
CA CYS A 197 -6.02 13.63 -11.14
C CYS A 197 -5.38 14.75 -10.32
N PHE A 198 -4.38 15.43 -10.90
CA PHE A 198 -3.71 16.56 -10.26
C PHE A 198 -4.31 17.92 -10.63
N ASP A 199 -5.25 17.94 -11.58
CA ASP A 199 -5.96 19.15 -11.99
C ASP A 199 -7.32 19.22 -11.27
N PRO A 200 -7.48 20.12 -10.28
CA PRO A 200 -8.73 20.26 -9.55
C PRO A 200 -9.90 20.67 -10.45
N GLN A 201 -9.66 21.49 -11.48
CA GLN A 201 -10.73 21.96 -12.36
C GLN A 201 -11.27 20.81 -13.21
N LEU A 202 -10.37 19.97 -13.73
CA LEU A 202 -10.76 18.78 -14.46
C LEU A 202 -11.54 17.83 -13.56
N LEU A 203 -11.05 17.56 -12.35
CA LEU A 203 -11.73 16.66 -11.43
C LEU A 203 -13.11 17.20 -10.98
N ASP A 204 -13.22 18.50 -10.73
CA ASP A 204 -14.49 19.14 -10.39
C ASP A 204 -15.49 19.12 -11.55
N SER A 205 -15.00 19.22 -12.80
CA SER A 205 -15.86 19.05 -13.99
C SER A 205 -16.45 17.64 -14.06
N ILE A 206 -15.67 16.60 -13.73
CA ILE A 206 -16.15 15.21 -13.68
C ILE A 206 -17.14 15.03 -12.53
N ARG A 207 -16.87 15.62 -11.35
CA ARG A 207 -17.78 15.57 -10.19
C ARG A 207 -19.12 16.26 -10.46
N ALA A 208 -19.10 17.36 -11.20
CA ALA A 208 -20.31 18.12 -11.54
C ALA A 208 -21.29 17.29 -12.39
N ALA A 209 -20.79 16.31 -13.12
CA ALA A 209 -21.57 15.39 -13.94
C ALA A 209 -22.01 14.12 -13.19
N ALA A 210 -22.05 14.17 -11.85
CA ALA A 210 -22.55 13.07 -11.02
C ALA A 210 -23.98 12.67 -11.42
N GLY A 211 -24.22 11.37 -11.56
CA GLY A 211 -25.50 10.84 -12.00
C GLY A 211 -25.70 10.81 -13.51
N GLU A 212 -24.75 11.30 -14.30
CA GLU A 212 -24.72 11.17 -15.77
C GLU A 212 -23.82 10.00 -16.22
N GLU A 213 -23.99 9.54 -17.47
CA GLU A 213 -23.20 8.45 -18.06
C GLU A 213 -22.05 9.01 -18.90
N HIS A 214 -20.81 8.61 -18.57
CA HIS A 214 -19.60 9.07 -19.25
C HIS A 214 -18.81 7.91 -19.86
N SER A 215 -18.19 8.17 -21.01
CA SER A 215 -17.08 7.34 -21.49
C SER A 215 -15.81 7.82 -20.81
N LEU A 216 -15.06 6.89 -20.22
CA LEU A 216 -13.69 7.15 -19.80
C LEU A 216 -12.75 6.32 -20.66
N CYS A 217 -12.12 6.95 -21.64
CA CYS A 217 -11.01 6.32 -22.34
C CYS A 217 -9.73 6.77 -21.65
N ALA A 218 -9.27 5.99 -20.66
CA ALA A 218 -7.90 6.12 -20.20
C ALA A 218 -7.00 5.55 -21.29
N ASN A 219 -6.54 6.43 -22.19
CA ASN A 219 -5.75 6.03 -23.33
C ASN A 219 -4.46 5.32 -22.86
N THR A 220 -4.24 4.11 -23.38
CA THR A 220 -3.07 3.26 -23.15
C THR A 220 -1.75 3.87 -23.64
N SER A 221 -1.78 5.06 -24.24
CA SER A 221 -0.59 5.84 -24.65
C SER A 221 0.20 6.45 -23.47
N GLY A 222 -0.22 6.22 -22.21
CA GLY A 222 0.72 6.12 -21.09
C GLY A 222 0.82 7.30 -20.12
N SER A 223 0.00 8.35 -20.17
CA SER A 223 0.03 9.44 -19.16
C SER A 223 -1.23 10.31 -19.03
N GLU A 224 -2.29 10.07 -19.81
CA GLU A 224 -3.50 10.89 -19.77
C GLU A 224 -4.77 10.05 -19.71
N VAL A 225 -5.76 10.56 -18.97
CA VAL A 225 -7.13 10.04 -19.00
C VAL A 225 -7.98 11.00 -19.81
N VAL A 226 -8.58 10.51 -20.90
CA VAL A 226 -9.50 11.27 -21.73
C VAL A 226 -10.92 10.95 -21.27
N VAL A 227 -11.61 11.97 -20.75
CA VAL A 227 -13.00 11.88 -20.32
C VAL A 227 -13.88 12.49 -21.40
N SER A 228 -14.90 11.76 -21.86
CA SER A 228 -15.89 12.27 -22.81
C SER A 228 -17.30 11.87 -22.42
N GLU A 229 -18.23 12.81 -22.57
CA GLU A 229 -19.68 12.55 -22.43
C GLU A 229 -20.18 11.68 -23.58
N ILE A 230 -21.07 10.72 -23.28
CA ILE A 230 -21.75 9.93 -24.29
C ILE A 230 -23.20 10.40 -24.39
N ASP A 231 -23.68 10.67 -25.61
CA ASP A 231 -25.10 10.98 -25.83
C ASP A 231 -25.97 9.74 -25.50
N PRO A 232 -26.94 9.86 -24.58
CA PRO A 232 -27.89 8.78 -24.24
C PRO A 232 -28.69 8.23 -25.43
N LYS A 233 -28.69 8.89 -26.59
CA LYS A 233 -29.39 8.44 -27.80
C LYS A 233 -28.57 7.50 -28.68
N LEU A 234 -27.25 7.44 -28.51
CA LEU A 234 -26.39 6.44 -29.14
C LEU A 234 -26.35 5.10 -28.35
N MET A 235 -27.15 4.99 -27.30
CA MET A 235 -27.25 3.88 -26.34
C MET A 235 -27.80 2.55 -26.88
N SER A 236 -28.37 2.51 -28.09
CA SER A 236 -29.04 1.31 -28.64
C SER A 236 -28.33 0.73 -29.86
N GLY A 237 -27.13 0.17 -29.65
CA GLY A 237 -26.45 -0.58 -30.70
C GLY A 237 -24.96 -0.74 -30.48
N GLY A 238 -24.58 -1.56 -29.50
CA GLY A 238 -23.18 -1.93 -29.33
C GLY A 238 -23.02 -3.08 -28.35
N ASP A 239 -22.98 -4.31 -28.87
CA ASP A 239 -22.56 -5.55 -28.20
C ASP A 239 -21.06 -5.53 -27.82
N GLY A 240 -20.55 -4.42 -27.27
CA GLY A 240 -19.11 -4.17 -27.14
C GLY A 240 -18.58 -3.80 -25.76
N ALA A 241 -19.43 -3.68 -24.73
CA ALA A 241 -18.95 -3.38 -23.36
C ALA A 241 -19.83 -3.96 -22.23
N ALA A 242 -20.96 -4.60 -22.56
CA ALA A 242 -21.78 -5.33 -21.58
C ALA A 242 -21.26 -6.76 -21.31
N ALA A 243 -20.20 -7.20 -22.00
CA ALA A 243 -19.71 -8.58 -21.94
C ALA A 243 -18.77 -8.88 -20.76
N ASP A 244 -18.27 -7.87 -20.03
CA ASP A 244 -17.31 -8.06 -18.92
C ASP A 244 -17.80 -7.48 -17.58
N LEU A 245 -19.13 -7.41 -17.35
CA LEU A 245 -19.70 -7.40 -15.99
C LEU A 245 -19.58 -8.79 -15.31
N ALA A 246 -18.73 -9.66 -15.85
CA ALA A 246 -18.43 -10.94 -15.26
C ALA A 246 -17.80 -10.68 -13.89
N GLY A 247 -18.55 -11.05 -12.85
CA GLY A 247 -17.92 -11.46 -11.60
C GLY A 247 -16.77 -12.44 -11.88
N PRO A 248 -15.89 -12.66 -10.90
CA PRO A 248 -14.70 -13.49 -11.05
C PRO A 248 -15.03 -14.81 -11.77
N PRO A 249 -14.12 -15.30 -12.64
CA PRO A 249 -14.42 -16.38 -13.56
C PRO A 249 -15.13 -17.52 -12.83
N PRO A 250 -16.28 -18.01 -13.34
CA PRO A 250 -17.00 -19.09 -12.69
C PRO A 250 -16.10 -20.34 -12.66
N GLY A 251 -15.71 -20.78 -11.45
CA GLY A 251 -14.88 -21.98 -11.27
C GLY A 251 -13.70 -21.84 -10.29
N LEU A 252 -13.49 -20.68 -9.66
CA LEU A 252 -12.50 -20.53 -8.59
C LEU A 252 -12.89 -21.36 -7.36
N HIS A 253 -12.06 -22.35 -7.03
CA HIS A 253 -12.28 -23.24 -5.89
C HIS A 253 -11.02 -23.32 -5.04
N ILE A 254 -11.14 -22.99 -3.76
CA ILE A 254 -10.09 -23.25 -2.78
C ILE A 254 -10.26 -24.66 -2.25
N LYS A 255 -9.19 -25.46 -2.30
CA LYS A 255 -9.14 -26.75 -1.62
C LYS A 255 -8.65 -26.55 -0.19
N ARG A 256 -9.48 -26.91 0.78
CA ARG A 256 -9.10 -26.96 2.19
C ARG A 256 -7.88 -27.86 2.38
N LYS A 257 -6.87 -27.32 3.05
CA LYS A 257 -5.62 -28.03 3.35
C LYS A 257 -5.73 -28.74 4.70
N GLN A 258 -5.01 -29.85 4.85
CA GLN A 258 -5.02 -30.65 6.06
C GLN A 258 -3.75 -30.44 6.86
N PHE A 259 -3.87 -30.60 8.18
CA PHE A 259 -2.71 -30.55 9.06
C PHE A 259 -1.76 -31.71 8.78
N ALA A 260 -0.48 -31.40 8.58
CA ALA A 260 0.55 -32.39 8.24
C ALA A 260 1.10 -33.15 9.46
N GLY A 261 0.47 -33.02 10.64
CA GLY A 261 0.88 -33.70 11.86
C GLY A 261 2.03 -33.04 12.63
N ARG A 262 2.47 -31.84 12.21
CA ARG A 262 3.54 -31.06 12.84
C ARG A 262 3.29 -29.57 12.68
N TYR A 263 3.70 -28.78 13.68
CA TYR A 263 3.40 -27.35 13.74
C TYR A 263 4.45 -26.44 13.10
N ALA A 264 5.61 -26.97 12.72
CA ALA A 264 6.64 -26.16 12.08
C ALA A 264 7.42 -26.95 11.03
N VAL A 265 7.80 -26.25 9.96
CA VAL A 265 8.60 -26.78 8.84
C VAL A 265 9.68 -25.76 8.44
N THR A 266 10.81 -26.27 7.96
CA THR A 266 11.93 -25.44 7.46
C THR A 266 11.74 -25.09 5.99
N SER A 267 12.45 -24.07 5.49
CA SER A 267 12.35 -23.62 4.09
C SER A 267 12.66 -24.72 3.05
N SER A 268 13.54 -25.66 3.37
CA SER A 268 13.84 -26.82 2.52
C SER A 268 12.68 -27.81 2.37
N GLU A 269 11.65 -27.70 3.22
CA GLU A 269 10.49 -28.59 3.25
C GLU A 269 9.25 -27.94 2.66
N PHE A 270 9.33 -26.70 2.17
CA PHE A 270 8.19 -25.96 1.66
C PHE A 270 7.62 -26.63 0.40
N THR A 271 6.34 -27.01 0.47
CA THR A 271 5.60 -27.62 -0.64
C THR A 271 4.19 -27.01 -0.72
N PRO A 272 3.49 -27.12 -1.86
CA PRO A 272 2.12 -26.60 -2.01
C PRO A 272 1.09 -27.25 -1.07
N GLU A 273 1.42 -28.37 -0.44
CA GLU A 273 0.56 -29.01 0.57
C GLU A 273 0.83 -28.52 2.00
N LEU A 274 1.99 -27.92 2.25
CA LEU A 274 2.40 -27.46 3.56
C LEU A 274 2.23 -25.95 3.74
N VAL A 275 2.54 -25.16 2.72
CA VAL A 275 2.60 -23.69 2.80
C VAL A 275 2.06 -23.03 1.53
N GLY A 276 1.75 -21.74 1.62
CA GLY A 276 1.25 -20.91 0.51
C GLY A 276 2.34 -20.53 -0.49
N ALA A 277 2.02 -19.62 -1.42
CA ALA A 277 2.95 -19.26 -2.48
C ALA A 277 4.07 -18.34 -2.01
N LYS A 278 3.84 -17.43 -1.05
CA LYS A 278 4.89 -16.52 -0.56
C LYS A 278 6.09 -17.29 -0.02
N SER A 279 5.84 -18.29 0.82
CA SER A 279 6.90 -19.17 1.34
C SER A 279 7.66 -19.88 0.23
N ARG A 280 6.93 -20.47 -0.74
CA ARG A 280 7.53 -21.25 -1.84
C ARG A 280 8.33 -20.39 -2.80
N ASN A 281 7.83 -19.22 -3.15
CA ASN A 281 8.47 -18.32 -4.10
C ASN A 281 9.82 -17.85 -3.55
N ILE A 282 9.88 -17.49 -2.26
CA ILE A 282 11.14 -17.13 -1.59
C ILE A 282 12.10 -18.32 -1.54
N ALA A 283 11.61 -19.51 -1.17
CA ALA A 283 12.44 -20.71 -1.14
C ALA A 283 12.99 -21.09 -2.55
N GLY A 284 12.23 -20.81 -3.61
CA GLY A 284 12.67 -21.00 -5.00
C GLY A 284 13.85 -20.13 -5.42
N LEU A 285 14.10 -19.02 -4.72
CA LEU A 285 15.27 -18.16 -4.93
C LEU A 285 16.52 -18.64 -4.18
N ALA A 286 16.39 -19.64 -3.30
CA ALA A 286 17.51 -20.11 -2.48
C ALA A 286 18.64 -20.69 -3.34
N GLY A 287 19.89 -20.37 -2.98
CA GLY A 287 21.08 -20.79 -3.71
C GLY A 287 21.46 -19.91 -4.91
N GLN A 288 20.65 -18.89 -5.24
CA GLN A 288 20.92 -17.95 -6.34
C GLN A 288 21.72 -16.74 -5.87
N ALA A 289 22.91 -16.96 -5.31
CA ALA A 289 23.76 -15.92 -4.72
C ALA A 289 24.18 -14.81 -5.71
N ALA A 290 24.10 -15.07 -7.03
CA ALA A 290 24.37 -14.08 -8.06
C ALA A 290 23.25 -13.02 -8.20
N LEU A 291 22.06 -13.30 -7.67
CA LEU A 291 20.86 -12.46 -7.82
C LEU A 291 20.52 -11.69 -6.54
N VAL A 292 20.88 -12.25 -5.38
CA VAL A 292 20.50 -11.76 -4.05
C VAL A 292 21.59 -12.06 -3.02
N ASP A 293 21.93 -11.05 -2.21
CA ASP A 293 22.77 -11.20 -1.01
C ASP A 293 21.85 -11.59 0.15
N PRO A 294 22.24 -12.56 1.00
CA PRO A 294 21.46 -13.74 1.36
C PRO A 294 20.00 -13.48 1.71
N LEU A 295 19.11 -14.34 1.21
CA LEU A 295 17.68 -14.32 1.55
C LEU A 295 17.48 -14.34 3.08
N PRO A 296 16.49 -13.61 3.61
CA PRO A 296 16.16 -13.69 5.02
C PRO A 296 15.81 -15.12 5.43
N THR A 297 16.30 -15.54 6.59
CA THR A 297 16.01 -16.85 7.17
C THR A 297 14.51 -17.01 7.35
N SER A 298 13.97 -18.17 6.95
CA SER A 298 12.54 -18.46 6.98
C SER A 298 12.22 -19.86 7.53
N VAL A 299 11.19 -19.93 8.36
CA VAL A 299 10.47 -21.15 8.76
C VAL A 299 8.97 -20.92 8.60
N ALA A 300 8.13 -21.95 8.68
CA ALA A 300 6.68 -21.74 8.59
C ALA A 300 5.90 -22.63 9.54
N LEU A 301 4.76 -22.10 10.02
CA LEU A 301 3.67 -22.91 10.55
C LEU A 301 2.82 -23.35 9.36
N PRO A 302 2.73 -24.66 9.05
CA PRO A 302 2.06 -25.14 7.85
C PRO A 302 0.53 -25.01 7.94
N PHE A 303 -0.15 -25.24 6.82
CA PHE A 303 -1.60 -25.31 6.77
C PHE A 303 -2.17 -26.29 7.82
N GLY A 304 -3.36 -25.97 8.34
CA GLY A 304 -4.02 -26.77 9.39
C GLY A 304 -3.49 -26.51 10.80
N SER A 305 -2.41 -25.73 10.97
CA SER A 305 -1.86 -25.41 12.29
C SER A 305 -2.83 -24.63 13.17
N PHE A 306 -3.53 -23.65 12.59
CA PHE A 306 -4.56 -22.88 13.30
C PHE A 306 -5.70 -23.79 13.78
N GLU A 307 -6.28 -24.58 12.87
CA GLU A 307 -7.41 -25.46 13.18
C GLU A 307 -7.04 -26.49 14.25
N THR A 308 -5.82 -27.02 14.18
CA THR A 308 -5.32 -28.00 15.17
C THR A 308 -5.07 -27.32 16.52
N ALA A 309 -4.51 -26.11 16.54
CA ALA A 309 -4.34 -25.34 17.78
C ALA A 309 -5.68 -24.94 18.41
N LEU A 310 -6.67 -24.57 17.60
CA LEU A 310 -8.03 -24.25 18.05
C LEU A 310 -8.74 -25.47 18.66
N ALA A 311 -8.50 -26.67 18.11
CA ALA A 311 -9.08 -27.92 18.59
C ALA A 311 -8.40 -28.49 19.85
N ASP A 312 -7.25 -27.94 20.27
CA ASP A 312 -6.56 -28.36 21.49
C ASP A 312 -7.44 -28.13 22.73
N PRO A 313 -7.50 -29.07 23.70
CA PRO A 313 -8.28 -28.90 24.92
C PRO A 313 -8.02 -27.59 25.68
N ILE A 314 -6.81 -27.03 25.60
CA ILE A 314 -6.48 -25.74 26.24
C ILE A 314 -7.29 -24.57 25.69
N ASN A 315 -7.81 -24.69 24.45
CA ASN A 315 -8.49 -23.65 23.69
C ASN A 315 -10.00 -23.91 23.53
N GLN A 316 -10.57 -24.87 24.26
CA GLN A 316 -11.99 -25.25 24.13
C GLN A 316 -12.96 -24.07 24.28
N SER A 317 -12.69 -23.13 25.19
CA SER A 317 -13.52 -21.94 25.38
C SER A 317 -13.50 -21.02 24.16
N VAL A 318 -12.30 -20.77 23.60
CA VAL A 318 -12.08 -19.94 22.42
C VAL A 318 -12.75 -20.58 21.19
N ALA A 319 -12.63 -21.90 21.05
CA ALA A 319 -13.28 -22.65 19.99
C ALA A 319 -14.82 -22.55 20.04
N ALA A 320 -15.41 -22.62 21.24
CA ALA A 320 -16.86 -22.47 21.41
C ALA A 320 -17.34 -21.04 21.08
N GLU A 321 -16.55 -20.03 21.46
CA GLU A 321 -16.84 -18.62 21.16
C GLU A 321 -16.77 -18.35 19.64
N ILE A 322 -15.67 -18.73 18.98
CA ILE A 322 -15.50 -18.56 17.52
C ILE A 322 -16.61 -19.30 16.77
N LYS A 323 -17.00 -20.50 17.20
CA LYS A 323 -18.09 -21.25 16.58
C LYS A 323 -19.42 -20.51 16.66
N THR A 324 -19.72 -19.90 17.81
CA THR A 324 -20.96 -19.14 18.01
C THR A 324 -20.97 -17.91 17.10
N LEU A 325 -19.90 -17.12 17.13
CA LEU A 325 -19.77 -15.91 16.33
C LEU A 325 -19.78 -16.21 14.82
N SER A 326 -19.14 -17.30 14.40
CA SER A 326 -19.12 -17.71 12.99
C SER A 326 -20.50 -18.12 12.50
N ALA A 327 -21.33 -18.73 13.36
CA ALA A 327 -22.71 -19.07 12.99
C ALA A 327 -23.60 -17.83 12.76
N ASP A 328 -23.32 -16.73 13.47
CA ASP A 328 -24.01 -15.46 13.24
C ASP A 328 -23.47 -14.72 12.00
N LEU A 329 -22.17 -14.81 11.74
CA LEU A 329 -21.56 -14.35 10.48
C LEU A 329 -22.14 -15.09 9.26
N GLU A 330 -22.35 -16.41 9.36
CA GLU A 330 -22.99 -17.22 8.29
C GLU A 330 -24.45 -16.81 8.03
N LYS A 331 -25.13 -16.20 9.01
CA LYS A 331 -26.47 -15.60 8.82
C LYS A 331 -26.42 -14.20 8.19
N GLY A 332 -25.22 -13.67 7.94
CA GLY A 332 -24.98 -12.39 7.28
C GLY A 332 -24.61 -11.23 8.21
N ASP A 333 -24.37 -11.48 9.51
CA ASP A 333 -23.97 -10.42 10.44
C ASP A 333 -22.45 -10.13 10.36
N VAL A 334 -22.08 -9.24 9.44
CA VAL A 334 -20.68 -8.82 9.21
C VAL A 334 -20.08 -8.11 10.43
N SER A 335 -20.91 -7.55 11.32
CA SER A 335 -20.45 -6.89 12.55
C SER A 335 -19.76 -7.86 13.54
N MET A 336 -19.87 -9.17 13.30
CA MET A 336 -19.18 -10.19 14.08
C MET A 336 -17.69 -10.34 13.74
N LEU A 337 -17.23 -9.86 12.58
CA LEU A 337 -15.82 -10.00 12.16
C LEU A 337 -14.82 -9.48 13.21
N PRO A 338 -14.96 -8.28 13.80
CA PRO A 338 -14.05 -7.80 14.85
C PRO A 338 -14.09 -8.66 16.13
N ASN A 339 -15.26 -9.22 16.46
CA ASN A 339 -15.42 -10.09 17.63
C ASN A 339 -14.72 -11.44 17.43
N ILE A 340 -14.83 -12.04 16.23
CA ILE A 340 -14.11 -13.28 15.90
C ILE A 340 -12.60 -13.05 15.96
N ARG A 341 -12.12 -11.94 15.39
CA ARG A 341 -10.70 -11.55 15.45
C ARG A 341 -10.23 -11.46 16.90
N ARG A 342 -11.00 -10.80 17.77
CA ARG A 342 -10.68 -10.68 19.21
C ARG A 342 -10.63 -12.06 19.90
N ALA A 343 -11.57 -12.95 19.58
CA ALA A 343 -11.60 -14.30 20.13
C ALA A 343 -10.35 -15.11 19.73
N VAL A 344 -9.91 -15.01 18.46
CA VAL A 344 -8.68 -15.67 17.98
C VAL A 344 -7.43 -15.22 18.75
N LEU A 345 -7.36 -13.95 19.16
CA LEU A 345 -6.25 -13.45 19.99
C LEU A 345 -6.22 -14.07 21.39
N GLY A 346 -7.32 -14.64 21.86
CA GLY A 346 -7.41 -15.37 23.13
C GLY A 346 -6.84 -16.79 23.10
N LEU A 347 -6.37 -17.28 21.94
CA LEU A 347 -5.76 -18.60 21.83
C LEU A 347 -4.51 -18.71 22.70
N LYS A 348 -4.35 -19.86 23.36
CA LYS A 348 -3.15 -20.27 24.08
C LYS A 348 -2.30 -21.19 23.19
N PRO A 349 -0.96 -21.06 23.22
CA PRO A 349 -0.09 -21.88 22.39
C PRO A 349 -0.06 -23.33 22.90
N PRO A 350 -0.40 -24.34 22.07
CA PRO A 350 -0.22 -25.73 22.43
C PRO A 350 1.25 -26.04 22.72
N PRO A 351 1.61 -26.82 23.76
CA PRO A 351 3.00 -27.13 24.09
C PRO A 351 3.80 -27.74 22.94
N GLN A 352 3.16 -28.61 22.15
CA GLN A 352 3.79 -29.22 20.97
C GLN A 352 4.13 -28.18 19.90
N LEU A 353 3.25 -27.18 19.68
CA LEU A 353 3.51 -26.09 18.73
C LEU A 353 4.76 -25.31 19.12
N VAL A 354 4.89 -24.97 20.40
CA VAL A 354 6.05 -24.24 20.93
C VAL A 354 7.34 -25.05 20.71
N SER A 355 7.30 -26.35 21.00
CA SER A 355 8.45 -27.24 20.81
C SER A 355 8.86 -27.34 19.34
N ASP A 356 7.92 -27.63 18.44
CA ASP A 356 8.17 -27.80 17.01
C ASP A 356 8.75 -26.52 16.40
N LEU A 357 8.16 -25.36 16.73
CA LEU A 357 8.61 -24.07 16.22
C LEU A 357 10.02 -23.72 16.73
N LYS A 358 10.28 -23.95 18.02
CA LYS A 358 11.61 -23.75 18.60
C LYS A 358 12.66 -24.60 17.88
N ASP A 359 12.36 -25.87 17.63
CA ASP A 359 13.27 -26.78 16.94
C ASP A 359 13.51 -26.36 15.48
N ALA A 360 12.47 -25.98 14.75
CA ALA A 360 12.59 -25.52 13.36
C ALA A 360 13.41 -24.22 13.24
N MET A 361 13.18 -23.25 14.14
CA MET A 361 13.94 -21.99 14.19
C MET A 361 15.42 -22.27 14.47
N LYS A 362 15.74 -23.07 15.49
CA LYS A 362 17.13 -23.41 15.83
C LYS A 362 17.85 -24.17 14.73
N LYS A 363 17.18 -25.12 14.06
CA LYS A 363 17.74 -25.84 12.90
C LYS A 363 18.07 -24.91 11.72
N SER A 364 17.30 -23.83 11.58
CA SER A 364 17.48 -22.85 10.51
C SER A 364 18.41 -21.70 10.92
N ASN A 365 19.05 -21.78 12.10
CA ASN A 365 19.87 -20.72 12.68
C ASN A 365 19.12 -19.39 12.93
N MET A 366 17.80 -19.47 13.12
CA MET A 366 16.96 -18.34 13.50
C MET A 366 16.88 -18.24 15.04
N PRO A 367 17.01 -17.03 15.64
CA PRO A 367 16.86 -16.83 17.08
C PRO A 367 15.47 -17.25 17.58
N TRP A 368 15.42 -18.00 18.68
CA TRP A 368 14.16 -18.34 19.35
C TRP A 368 13.74 -17.21 20.30
N PRO A 369 12.57 -16.56 20.11
CA PRO A 369 12.14 -15.41 20.92
C PRO A 369 12.07 -15.73 22.42
N GLY A 370 11.69 -16.95 22.80
CA GLY A 370 11.59 -17.33 24.20
C GLY A 370 12.94 -17.48 24.92
N ASP A 371 14.07 -17.50 24.21
CA ASP A 371 15.39 -17.48 24.85
C ASP A 371 15.70 -16.07 25.43
N GLU A 372 14.98 -15.02 25.01
CA GLU A 372 15.04 -13.64 25.56
C GLU A 372 14.03 -13.39 26.71
N GLY A 373 13.16 -14.35 27.02
CA GLY A 373 12.18 -14.27 28.11
C GLY A 373 10.72 -14.43 27.67
N GLU A 374 9.83 -14.65 28.65
CA GLU A 374 8.41 -14.96 28.41
C GLU A 374 7.69 -13.86 27.63
N GLY A 375 7.88 -12.59 28.01
CA GLY A 375 7.22 -11.46 27.32
C GLY A 375 7.63 -11.33 25.83
N ARG A 376 8.80 -11.83 25.44
CA ARG A 376 9.25 -11.82 24.05
C ARG A 376 8.56 -12.91 23.23
N TRP A 377 8.40 -14.09 23.83
CA TRP A 377 7.57 -15.15 23.28
C TRP A 377 6.09 -14.75 23.18
N GLU A 378 5.53 -14.07 24.18
CA GLU A 378 4.15 -13.57 24.14
C GLU A 378 3.91 -12.64 22.95
N LYS A 379 4.88 -11.78 22.61
CA LYS A 379 4.80 -10.93 21.41
C LYS A 379 4.82 -11.73 20.12
N ALA A 380 5.68 -12.76 20.02
CA ALA A 380 5.70 -13.66 18.86
C ALA A 380 4.39 -14.43 18.72
N TRP A 381 3.86 -14.97 19.82
CA TRP A 381 2.57 -15.66 19.83
C TRP A 381 1.42 -14.71 19.45
N GLY A 382 1.41 -13.50 20.00
CA GLY A 382 0.44 -12.47 19.64
C GLY A 382 0.51 -12.08 18.16
N ALA A 383 1.70 -12.10 17.54
CA ALA A 383 1.83 -11.88 16.10
C ALA A 383 1.26 -13.05 15.29
N ILE A 384 1.54 -14.30 15.67
CA ILE A 384 0.97 -15.50 15.03
C ILE A 384 -0.56 -15.47 15.08
N THR A 385 -1.16 -15.18 16.24
CA THR A 385 -2.61 -15.13 16.38
C THR A 385 -3.22 -13.95 15.63
N ARG A 386 -2.53 -12.81 15.50
CA ARG A 386 -2.97 -11.70 14.63
C ARG A 386 -2.97 -12.10 13.15
N VAL A 387 -1.95 -12.83 12.68
CA VAL A 387 -1.94 -13.37 11.30
C VAL A 387 -3.11 -14.32 11.08
N TRP A 388 -3.37 -15.25 12.00
CA TRP A 388 -4.56 -16.11 11.89
C TRP A 388 -5.88 -15.34 11.96
N ALA A 389 -5.97 -14.33 12.83
CA ALA A 389 -7.14 -13.48 12.93
C ALA A 389 -7.40 -12.68 11.65
N SER A 390 -6.35 -12.36 10.88
CA SER A 390 -6.48 -11.63 9.61
C SER A 390 -7.35 -12.33 8.57
N LYS A 391 -7.58 -13.65 8.71
CA LYS A 391 -8.60 -14.40 7.95
C LYS A 391 -9.97 -13.73 8.02
N TRP A 392 -10.31 -13.09 9.13
CA TRP A 392 -11.58 -12.38 9.36
C TRP A 392 -11.45 -10.87 9.22
N ASN A 393 -10.42 -10.36 8.56
CA ASN A 393 -10.40 -8.95 8.16
C ASN A 393 -11.59 -8.68 7.23
N GLU A 394 -12.21 -7.52 7.40
CA GLU A 394 -13.37 -7.09 6.59
C GLU A 394 -13.05 -7.15 5.10
N ARG A 395 -11.90 -6.58 4.69
CA ARG A 395 -11.41 -6.63 3.30
C ARG A 395 -11.25 -8.06 2.77
N ALA A 396 -10.70 -8.98 3.58
CA ALA A 396 -10.53 -10.38 3.18
C ALA A 396 -11.88 -11.08 3.01
N TYR A 397 -12.80 -10.86 3.95
CA TYR A 397 -14.14 -11.44 3.92
C TYR A 397 -14.95 -10.94 2.72
N VAL A 398 -14.97 -9.62 2.49
CA VAL A 398 -15.65 -8.98 1.35
C VAL A 398 -15.07 -9.48 0.03
N SER A 399 -13.74 -9.52 -0.10
CA SER A 399 -13.07 -10.01 -1.30
C SER A 399 -13.40 -11.48 -1.60
N MET A 400 -13.37 -12.37 -0.60
CA MET A 400 -13.76 -13.77 -0.80
C MET A 400 -15.24 -13.95 -1.21
N ARG A 401 -16.14 -13.17 -0.62
CA ARG A 401 -17.57 -13.20 -0.99
C ARG A 401 -17.80 -12.72 -2.42
N LYS A 402 -17.15 -11.63 -2.82
CA LYS A 402 -17.12 -11.14 -4.21
C LYS A 402 -16.59 -12.22 -5.16
N ALA A 403 -15.57 -12.95 -4.73
CA ALA A 403 -14.99 -14.09 -5.43
C ALA A 403 -15.85 -15.37 -5.43
N ARG A 404 -16.96 -15.39 -4.68
CA ARG A 404 -17.78 -16.59 -4.44
C ARG A 404 -16.96 -17.77 -3.92
N LEU A 405 -15.88 -17.48 -3.20
CA LEU A 405 -15.00 -18.45 -2.60
C LEU A 405 -15.59 -18.94 -1.27
N ASP A 406 -15.45 -20.23 -1.00
CA ASP A 406 -15.83 -20.78 0.29
C ASP A 406 -14.83 -20.35 1.36
N PHE A 407 -15.26 -19.42 2.21
CA PHE A 407 -14.50 -18.91 3.35
C PHE A 407 -14.02 -20.01 4.31
N ASN A 408 -14.80 -21.09 4.44
CA ASN A 408 -14.46 -22.22 5.32
C ASN A 408 -13.36 -23.12 4.73
N SER A 409 -13.10 -23.03 3.43
CA SER A 409 -12.03 -23.75 2.74
C SER A 409 -10.69 -23.01 2.75
N LEU A 410 -10.66 -21.73 3.16
CA LEU A 410 -9.42 -20.97 3.33
C LEU A 410 -8.60 -21.52 4.51
N SER A 411 -7.37 -21.92 4.22
CA SER A 411 -6.37 -22.36 5.19
C SER A 411 -5.22 -21.37 5.22
N MET A 412 -4.85 -20.91 6.43
CA MET A 412 -3.78 -19.94 6.65
C MET A 412 -2.54 -20.63 7.20
N ALA A 413 -1.46 -20.68 6.40
CA ALA A 413 -0.12 -20.93 6.93
C ALA A 413 0.48 -19.61 7.42
N VAL A 414 1.54 -19.68 8.22
CA VAL A 414 2.27 -18.49 8.71
C VAL A 414 3.73 -18.64 8.36
N LEU A 415 4.22 -17.77 7.48
CA LEU A 415 5.64 -17.64 7.18
C LEU A 415 6.30 -16.81 8.28
N VAL A 416 7.29 -17.38 8.95
CA VAL A 416 8.10 -16.72 9.97
C VAL A 416 9.43 -16.36 9.33
N GLN A 417 9.73 -15.07 9.23
CA GLN A 417 10.89 -14.57 8.50
C GLN A 417 11.65 -13.54 9.33
N GLU A 418 12.98 -13.55 9.28
CA GLU A 418 13.78 -12.49 9.91
C GLU A 418 13.60 -11.16 9.19
N ILE A 419 13.43 -10.07 9.95
CA ILE A 419 13.35 -8.72 9.37
C ILE A 419 14.76 -8.19 9.13
N VAL A 420 15.04 -7.83 7.89
CA VAL A 420 16.22 -7.03 7.53
C VAL A 420 15.95 -5.57 7.88
N ARG A 421 16.84 -4.96 8.67
CA ARG A 421 16.73 -3.55 9.08
C ARG A 421 17.01 -2.63 7.88
N ALA A 422 15.98 -2.41 7.08
CA ALA A 422 16.07 -1.69 5.82
C ALA A 422 16.54 -0.24 6.02
N ASP A 423 17.55 0.18 5.25
CA ASP A 423 17.81 1.60 5.02
C ASP A 423 16.80 2.13 3.99
N TYR A 424 16.53 1.32 2.96
CA TYR A 424 15.49 1.55 1.96
C TYR A 424 14.74 0.25 1.67
N ALA A 425 13.46 0.36 1.33
CA ALA A 425 12.67 -0.74 0.80
C ALA A 425 12.21 -0.40 -0.61
N PHE A 426 11.99 -1.43 -1.43
CA PHE A 426 11.57 -1.26 -2.81
C PHE A 426 10.56 -2.30 -3.26
N VAL A 427 9.75 -1.94 -4.25
CA VAL A 427 8.90 -2.85 -5.02
C VAL A 427 9.25 -2.70 -6.50
N VAL A 428 9.34 -3.82 -7.23
CA VAL A 428 9.67 -3.88 -8.66
C VAL A 428 8.58 -4.63 -9.40
N HIS A 429 8.07 -4.04 -10.48
CA HIS A 429 7.32 -4.73 -11.52
C HIS A 429 8.21 -4.86 -12.76
N THR A 430 8.39 -6.08 -13.25
CA THR A 430 9.32 -6.33 -14.38
C THR A 430 8.66 -6.10 -15.75
N GLU A 431 7.35 -5.92 -15.81
CA GLU A 431 6.62 -5.31 -16.92
C GLU A 431 6.08 -3.96 -16.45
N ASN A 432 6.25 -2.88 -17.21
CA ASN A 432 5.84 -1.55 -16.76
C ASN A 432 4.31 -1.52 -16.53
N PRO A 433 3.83 -1.30 -15.30
CA PRO A 433 2.42 -1.44 -14.96
C PRO A 433 1.53 -0.29 -15.48
N SER A 434 2.13 0.84 -15.86
CA SER A 434 1.40 2.00 -16.37
C SER A 434 1.32 2.03 -17.89
N THR A 435 2.29 1.42 -18.59
CA THR A 435 2.37 1.44 -20.07
C THR A 435 2.18 0.06 -20.71
N GLY A 436 2.30 -1.03 -19.95
CA GLY A 436 2.30 -2.40 -20.47
C GLY A 436 3.58 -2.77 -21.24
N ASP A 437 4.66 -1.98 -21.12
CA ASP A 437 5.92 -2.29 -21.80
C ASP A 437 6.67 -3.43 -21.11
N LYS A 438 6.67 -4.59 -21.76
CA LYS A 438 7.36 -5.82 -21.35
C LYS A 438 8.87 -5.72 -21.37
N ASN A 439 9.44 -4.71 -22.01
CA ASN A 439 10.89 -4.50 -22.03
C ASN A 439 11.36 -3.51 -20.97
N GLN A 440 10.46 -3.00 -20.13
CA GLN A 440 10.77 -1.98 -19.14
C GLN A 440 10.41 -2.43 -17.73
N ILE A 441 11.38 -2.30 -16.83
CA ILE A 441 11.21 -2.49 -15.39
C ILE A 441 10.76 -1.16 -14.79
N TYR A 442 9.76 -1.21 -13.90
CA TYR A 442 9.33 -0.08 -13.09
C TYR A 442 9.53 -0.40 -11.62
N ALA A 443 10.06 0.54 -10.85
CA ALA A 443 10.29 0.32 -9.43
C ALA A 443 10.06 1.58 -8.60
N GLU A 444 9.63 1.37 -7.36
CA GLU A 444 9.42 2.40 -6.34
C GLU A 444 10.27 2.09 -5.11
N VAL A 445 10.87 3.13 -4.52
CA VAL A 445 11.80 3.03 -3.40
C VAL A 445 11.42 4.03 -2.30
N VAL A 446 11.38 3.54 -1.06
CA VAL A 446 11.06 4.32 0.15
C VAL A 446 12.14 4.19 1.20
N LYS A 447 12.20 5.14 2.13
CA LYS A 447 13.11 5.09 3.28
C LYS A 447 12.53 4.21 4.39
N GLY A 448 13.34 3.30 4.92
CA GLY A 448 12.90 2.37 5.97
C GLY A 448 12.17 1.15 5.39
N LEU A 449 11.17 0.64 6.11
CA LEU A 449 10.41 -0.57 5.79
C LEU A 449 9.42 -0.36 4.63
N GLY A 450 9.18 -1.44 3.88
CA GLY A 450 8.32 -1.46 2.70
C GLY A 450 6.84 -1.18 2.98
N GLU A 451 6.38 -1.32 4.23
CA GLU A 451 5.01 -1.02 4.63
C GLU A 451 4.61 0.42 4.30
N THR A 452 5.57 1.36 4.32
CA THR A 452 5.33 2.76 3.92
C THR A 452 5.00 2.95 2.44
N LEU A 453 5.42 2.00 1.60
CA LEU A 453 5.11 1.95 0.17
C LEU A 453 3.81 1.20 -0.07
N VAL A 454 3.69 -0.03 0.44
CA VAL A 454 2.54 -0.89 0.14
C VAL A 454 1.24 -0.43 0.82
N GLY A 455 1.34 0.16 2.02
CA GLY A 455 0.22 0.70 2.80
C GLY A 455 -0.17 2.14 2.44
N ALA A 456 0.31 2.67 1.30
CA ALA A 456 -0.07 3.96 0.72
C ALA A 456 0.02 5.18 1.66
N PHE A 457 1.10 5.27 2.47
CA PHE A 457 1.36 6.46 3.29
C PHE A 457 1.41 7.72 2.43
N ALA A 458 0.91 8.84 2.96
CA ALA A 458 0.80 10.08 2.18
C ALA A 458 2.16 10.57 1.64
N GLY A 459 2.16 10.99 0.38
CA GLY A 459 3.36 11.36 -0.37
C GLY A 459 3.89 10.19 -1.22
N ARG A 460 4.79 10.51 -2.13
CA ARG A 460 5.26 9.57 -3.16
C ARG A 460 6.57 8.92 -2.76
N ALA A 461 6.74 7.67 -3.17
CA ALA A 461 8.04 7.03 -3.24
C ALA A 461 8.92 7.65 -4.34
N LEU A 462 10.24 7.39 -4.26
CA LEU A 462 11.11 7.60 -5.42
C LEU A 462 10.74 6.57 -6.47
N SER A 463 10.43 6.99 -7.69
CA SER A 463 10.10 6.08 -8.78
C SER A 463 11.11 6.18 -9.91
N PHE A 464 11.38 5.05 -10.55
CA PHE A 464 12.27 4.99 -11.71
C PHE A 464 11.87 3.85 -12.65
N SER A 465 12.33 3.95 -13.90
CA SER A 465 12.27 2.85 -14.85
C SER A 465 13.64 2.51 -15.43
N ALA A 466 13.80 1.28 -15.93
CA ALA A 466 14.99 0.85 -16.64
C ALA A 466 14.61 -0.13 -17.74
N ASP A 467 15.26 -0.03 -18.90
CA ASP A 467 15.04 -0.98 -19.99
C ASP A 467 15.82 -2.27 -19.72
N LYS A 468 15.21 -3.42 -20.01
CA LYS A 468 15.86 -4.74 -19.89
C LYS A 468 17.06 -4.81 -20.83
N GLY A 469 18.16 -5.40 -20.36
CA GLY A 469 19.47 -5.36 -21.03
C GLY A 469 20.24 -4.04 -20.84
N HIS A 470 19.64 -3.01 -20.25
CA HIS A 470 20.25 -1.71 -19.96
C HIS A 470 19.95 -1.25 -18.52
N THR A 471 19.95 -2.20 -17.58
CA THR A 471 19.67 -1.94 -16.15
C THR A 471 20.72 -1.05 -15.47
N ASP A 472 21.86 -0.82 -16.11
CA ASP A 472 22.86 0.19 -15.73
C ASP A 472 22.43 1.63 -16.03
N ARG A 473 21.26 1.87 -16.64
CA ARG A 473 20.80 3.22 -17.03
C ARG A 473 19.40 3.55 -16.51
N PRO A 474 19.18 3.52 -15.18
CA PRO A 474 17.87 3.83 -14.61
C PRO A 474 17.50 5.30 -14.87
N LYS A 475 16.25 5.53 -15.29
CA LYS A 475 15.65 6.84 -15.47
C LYS A 475 14.75 7.15 -14.27
N VAL A 476 15.13 8.12 -13.45
CA VAL A 476 14.27 8.63 -12.37
C VAL A 476 13.04 9.30 -12.96
N LEU A 477 11.87 8.91 -12.46
CA LEU A 477 10.55 9.41 -12.87
C LEU A 477 9.94 10.32 -11.80
N GLY A 478 10.37 10.19 -10.54
CA GLY A 478 9.91 11.04 -9.44
C GLY A 478 10.80 10.92 -8.20
N PHE A 479 10.95 12.03 -7.48
CA PHE A 479 11.63 12.06 -6.18
C PHE A 479 10.64 11.83 -5.03
N PRO A 480 11.12 11.33 -3.88
CA PRO A 480 10.23 10.96 -2.77
C PRO A 480 9.71 12.20 -2.04
N SER A 481 8.45 12.16 -1.60
CA SER A 481 7.80 13.22 -0.83
C SER A 481 7.10 12.73 0.43
N LYS A 482 7.20 11.43 0.75
CA LYS A 482 6.66 10.85 1.99
C LYS A 482 7.25 11.53 3.22
N ARG A 483 6.37 11.92 4.15
CA ARG A 483 6.74 12.63 5.38
C ARG A 483 7.49 11.72 6.37
N VAL A 484 7.06 10.46 6.44
CA VAL A 484 7.49 9.51 7.46
C VAL A 484 7.95 8.20 6.85
N GLY A 485 8.90 7.58 7.53
CA GLY A 485 9.45 6.25 7.27
C GLY A 485 9.20 5.34 8.47
N LEU A 486 8.98 4.05 8.25
CA LEU A 486 8.85 3.06 9.32
C LEU A 486 10.18 2.36 9.52
N PHE A 487 10.59 2.22 10.78
CA PHE A 487 11.86 1.58 11.14
C PHE A 487 11.63 0.58 12.26
N ILE A 488 12.41 -0.50 12.26
CA ILE A 488 12.31 -1.51 13.31
C ILE A 488 13.69 -1.97 13.72
N ARG A 489 13.81 -2.37 14.98
CA ARG A 489 14.99 -3.08 15.48
C ARG A 489 15.06 -4.48 14.86
N SER A 490 16.18 -5.17 15.06
CA SER A 490 16.30 -6.58 14.65
C SER A 490 15.15 -7.38 15.26
N SER A 491 14.34 -8.00 14.42
CA SER A 491 13.09 -8.63 14.82
C SER A 491 12.67 -9.68 13.80
N ILE A 492 11.49 -10.26 14.00
CA ILE A 492 10.91 -11.33 13.17
C ILE A 492 9.54 -10.85 12.71
N ILE A 493 9.19 -11.12 11.45
CA ILE A 493 7.87 -10.88 10.89
C ILE A 493 7.15 -12.20 10.66
N PHE A 494 5.86 -12.21 10.99
CA PHE A 494 4.94 -13.31 10.76
C PHE A 494 4.04 -12.91 9.61
N ARG A 495 4.21 -13.52 8.44
CA ARG A 495 3.48 -13.17 7.22
C ARG A 495 2.37 -14.16 6.96
N SER A 496 1.22 -13.65 6.53
CA SER A 496 0.16 -14.44 5.93
C SER A 496 0.69 -15.22 4.73
N ASP A 497 0.24 -16.47 4.58
CA ASP A 497 0.63 -17.36 3.49
C ASP A 497 -0.51 -18.35 3.19
N SER A 498 -1.68 -17.81 2.85
CA SER A 498 -2.89 -18.62 2.65
C SER A 498 -2.91 -19.40 1.33
N ASN A 499 -3.79 -20.40 1.24
CA ASN A 499 -4.11 -21.09 -0.02
C ASN A 499 -5.04 -20.27 -0.94
N GLY A 500 -5.35 -19.03 -0.59
CA GLY A 500 -6.22 -18.12 -1.36
C GLY A 500 -5.50 -16.93 -1.99
N GLU A 501 -4.33 -16.51 -1.49
CA GLU A 501 -3.69 -15.24 -1.88
C GLU A 501 -3.24 -15.14 -3.34
N ASP A 502 -2.75 -16.24 -3.92
CA ASP A 502 -2.18 -16.25 -5.27
C ASP A 502 -2.98 -17.17 -6.22
N LEU A 503 -4.31 -17.18 -6.06
CA LEU A 503 -5.19 -17.86 -7.01
C LEU A 503 -5.28 -17.03 -8.30
N GLU A 504 -5.07 -17.69 -9.43
CA GLU A 504 -5.22 -17.08 -10.75
C GLU A 504 -6.63 -16.48 -10.92
N GLY A 505 -6.72 -15.18 -11.18
CA GLY A 505 -8.00 -14.47 -11.28
C GLY A 505 -8.60 -13.99 -9.95
N TYR A 506 -7.85 -14.07 -8.83
CA TYR A 506 -8.22 -13.50 -7.53
C TYR A 506 -7.16 -12.52 -7.03
N ALA A 507 -7.59 -11.30 -6.70
CA ALA A 507 -6.71 -10.25 -6.21
C ALA A 507 -6.48 -10.40 -4.68
N GLY A 508 -5.56 -11.27 -4.28
CA GLY A 508 -5.24 -11.52 -2.87
C GLY A 508 -4.30 -10.52 -2.20
N ALA A 509 -3.75 -9.55 -2.95
CA ALA A 509 -2.76 -8.60 -2.45
C ALA A 509 -3.31 -7.73 -1.30
N GLY A 510 -2.57 -7.70 -0.19
CA GLY A 510 -2.88 -6.90 0.99
C GLY A 510 -4.09 -7.37 1.82
N LEU A 511 -4.76 -8.48 1.47
CA LEU A 511 -5.98 -8.91 2.18
C LEU A 511 -5.72 -9.39 3.61
N TYR A 512 -4.60 -10.09 3.81
CA TYR A 512 -4.24 -10.73 5.06
C TYR A 512 -2.97 -10.10 5.63
N ASP A 513 -2.89 -10.03 6.95
CA ASP A 513 -1.88 -9.22 7.64
C ASP A 513 -0.51 -9.91 7.66
N SER A 514 0.55 -9.11 7.50
CA SER A 514 1.90 -9.46 7.92
C SER A 514 2.23 -8.66 9.17
N VAL A 515 2.64 -9.34 10.23
CA VAL A 515 2.70 -8.77 11.56
C VAL A 515 4.12 -8.90 12.12
N PRO A 516 4.86 -7.79 12.29
CA PRO A 516 6.13 -7.84 12.98
C PRO A 516 5.94 -8.15 14.47
N MET A 517 6.95 -8.79 15.05
CA MET A 517 6.97 -9.12 16.48
C MET A 517 7.17 -7.87 17.33
N ASP A 518 7.96 -6.91 16.83
CA ASP A 518 8.17 -5.59 17.43
C ASP A 518 7.34 -4.54 16.71
N GLU A 519 6.96 -3.49 17.43
CA GLU A 519 6.29 -2.34 16.85
C GLU A 519 7.28 -1.56 15.97
N GLU A 520 6.79 -1.09 14.83
CA GLU A 520 7.54 -0.12 14.03
C GLU A 520 7.60 1.24 14.74
N GLU A 521 8.74 1.89 14.59
CA GLU A 521 8.93 3.28 14.96
C GLU A 521 8.73 4.15 13.71
N GLU A 522 7.73 5.03 13.77
CA GLU A 522 7.53 6.07 12.77
C GLU A 522 8.55 7.20 13.00
N ARG A 523 9.27 7.57 11.95
CA ARG A 523 10.23 8.68 11.99
C ARG A 523 10.04 9.60 10.82
N VAL A 524 10.16 10.90 11.07
CA VAL A 524 10.24 11.90 10.01
C VAL A 524 11.51 11.68 9.19
N VAL A 525 11.38 11.71 7.85
CA VAL A 525 12.51 11.44 6.94
C VAL A 525 13.17 12.75 6.48
N ASP A 526 14.48 12.93 6.66
CA ASP A 526 15.21 14.08 6.11
C ASP A 526 15.80 13.77 4.72
N TYR A 527 15.08 14.08 3.64
CA TYR A 527 15.58 13.89 2.27
C TYR A 527 16.67 14.90 1.88
N SER A 528 16.83 16.01 2.61
CA SER A 528 17.87 17.01 2.32
C SER A 528 19.29 16.51 2.55
N SER A 529 19.43 15.41 3.29
CA SER A 529 20.70 14.74 3.57
C SER A 529 20.71 13.26 3.16
N ASP A 530 19.63 12.77 2.54
CA ASP A 530 19.51 11.37 2.18
C ASP A 530 20.37 11.03 0.95
N PRO A 531 21.32 10.08 1.05
CA PRO A 531 22.20 9.72 -0.06
C PRO A 531 21.46 9.29 -1.34
N LEU A 532 20.30 8.64 -1.25
CA LEU A 532 19.51 8.25 -2.42
C LEU A 532 18.96 9.47 -3.17
N VAL A 533 18.84 10.61 -2.49
CA VAL A 533 18.36 11.86 -3.07
C VAL A 533 19.52 12.74 -3.49
N VAL A 534 20.52 12.96 -2.64
CA VAL A 534 21.55 14.00 -2.85
C VAL A 534 22.85 13.49 -3.47
N ASP A 535 23.11 12.17 -3.47
CA ASP A 535 24.30 11.56 -4.07
C ASP A 535 23.94 10.80 -5.34
N ALA A 536 24.26 11.38 -6.50
CA ALA A 536 23.98 10.79 -7.81
C ALA A 536 24.68 9.44 -8.03
N GLY A 537 25.88 9.24 -7.48
CA GLY A 537 26.63 8.00 -7.61
C GLY A 537 26.00 6.87 -6.78
N PHE A 538 25.63 7.19 -5.54
CA PHE A 538 24.90 6.25 -4.68
C PHE A 538 23.52 5.91 -5.25
N GLN A 539 22.76 6.93 -5.69
CA GLN A 539 21.47 6.74 -6.35
C GLN A 539 21.59 5.79 -7.54
N HIS A 540 22.48 6.10 -8.48
CA HIS A 540 22.70 5.26 -9.65
C HIS A 540 23.04 3.81 -9.27
N SER A 541 23.96 3.61 -8.32
CA SER A 541 24.33 2.27 -7.88
C SER A 541 23.16 1.49 -7.28
N VAL A 542 22.30 2.13 -6.49
CA VAL A 542 21.15 1.46 -5.86
C VAL A 542 20.08 1.12 -6.89
N LEU A 543 19.69 2.09 -7.73
CA LEU A 543 18.62 1.89 -8.72
C LEU A 543 19.02 0.83 -9.76
N SER A 544 20.28 0.82 -10.21
CA SER A 544 20.78 -0.21 -11.12
C SER A 544 20.77 -1.61 -10.48
N LYS A 545 21.17 -1.73 -9.21
CA LYS A 545 21.10 -3.02 -8.51
C LYS A 545 19.67 -3.55 -8.41
N ILE A 546 18.71 -2.68 -8.11
CA ILE A 546 17.28 -3.04 -8.04
C ILE A 546 16.79 -3.50 -9.41
N ALA A 547 17.09 -2.77 -10.49
CA ALA A 547 16.71 -3.14 -11.84
C ALA A 547 17.34 -4.46 -12.31
N SER A 548 18.64 -4.65 -12.08
CA SER A 548 19.33 -5.90 -12.44
C SER A 548 18.79 -7.10 -11.66
N ALA A 549 18.45 -6.93 -10.38
CA ALA A 549 17.80 -7.98 -9.60
C ALA A 549 16.42 -8.33 -10.17
N GLY A 550 15.63 -7.32 -10.55
CA GLY A 550 14.33 -7.52 -11.19
C GLY A 550 14.41 -8.33 -12.48
N GLU A 551 15.27 -7.90 -13.40
CA GLU A 551 15.50 -8.60 -14.69
C GLU A 551 15.91 -10.05 -14.47
N ALA A 552 16.83 -10.28 -13.55
CA ALA A 552 17.40 -11.61 -13.36
C ALA A 552 16.45 -12.57 -12.62
N ILE A 553 15.60 -12.07 -11.72
CA ILE A 553 14.55 -12.86 -11.08
C ILE A 553 13.45 -13.23 -12.08
N GLU A 554 13.05 -12.32 -12.96
CA GLU A 554 12.13 -12.63 -14.06
C GLU A 554 12.70 -13.70 -15.00
N GLN A 555 13.99 -13.59 -15.39
CA GLN A 555 14.64 -14.60 -16.22
C GLN A 555 14.67 -15.98 -15.55
N LEU A 556 14.91 -16.02 -14.23
CA LEU A 556 14.91 -17.25 -13.45
C LEU A 556 13.52 -17.89 -13.37
N LEU A 557 12.48 -17.09 -13.15
CA LEU A 557 11.11 -17.56 -12.90
C LEU A 557 10.28 -17.71 -14.20
N GLY A 558 10.73 -17.13 -15.31
CA GLY A 558 10.18 -17.32 -16.65
C GLY A 558 8.91 -16.52 -16.95
N SER A 559 8.49 -15.62 -16.07
CA SER A 559 7.35 -14.71 -16.25
C SER A 559 7.61 -13.38 -15.56
N ALA A 560 6.88 -12.33 -15.94
CA ALA A 560 6.92 -11.05 -15.25
C ALA A 560 6.67 -11.21 -13.73
N GLN A 561 7.35 -10.41 -12.91
CA GLN A 561 7.36 -10.53 -11.45
C GLN A 561 7.03 -9.22 -10.76
N ASP A 562 6.35 -9.35 -9.63
CA ASP A 562 6.17 -8.35 -8.58
C ASP A 562 7.07 -8.73 -7.40
N ILE A 563 8.13 -7.94 -7.19
CA ILE A 563 9.25 -8.26 -6.28
C ILE A 563 9.32 -7.21 -5.18
N GLU A 564 9.30 -7.65 -3.93
CA GLU A 564 9.56 -6.80 -2.77
C GLU A 564 10.97 -7.08 -2.25
N GLY A 565 11.72 -6.03 -1.93
CA GLY A 565 13.05 -6.15 -1.37
C GLY A 565 13.49 -4.96 -0.55
N VAL A 566 14.67 -5.07 0.04
CA VAL A 566 15.27 -4.02 0.85
C VAL A 566 16.74 -3.82 0.53
N ILE A 567 17.21 -2.60 0.75
CA ILE A 567 18.61 -2.23 0.73
C ILE A 567 19.07 -2.01 2.18
N LYS A 568 20.14 -2.70 2.56
CA LYS A 568 20.83 -2.49 3.83
C LYS A 568 22.33 -2.42 3.61
N ASP A 569 22.94 -1.30 3.99
CA ASP A 569 24.38 -1.03 3.90
C ASP A 569 24.89 -1.25 2.46
N GLY A 570 24.07 -0.84 1.47
CA GLY A 570 24.34 -0.98 0.04
C GLY A 570 24.14 -2.39 -0.54
N LYS A 571 23.72 -3.37 0.27
CA LYS A 571 23.39 -4.75 -0.13
C LYS A 571 21.89 -4.89 -0.36
N LEU A 572 21.53 -5.72 -1.35
CA LEU A 572 20.15 -5.96 -1.74
C LEU A 572 19.68 -7.32 -1.22
N TYR A 573 18.50 -7.33 -0.61
CA TYR A 573 17.81 -8.49 -0.08
C TYR A 573 16.42 -8.56 -0.72
N VAL A 574 16.04 -9.72 -1.25
CA VAL A 574 14.65 -9.96 -1.68
C VAL A 574 13.89 -10.57 -0.52
N VAL A 575 12.74 -10.00 -0.21
CA VAL A 575 11.90 -10.44 0.91
C VAL A 575 10.64 -11.14 0.44
N GLN A 576 10.18 -10.89 -0.80
CA GLN A 576 9.04 -11.55 -1.44
C GLN A 576 9.17 -11.45 -2.96
N THR A 577 8.63 -12.45 -3.67
CA THR A 577 8.38 -12.36 -5.12
C THR A 577 7.10 -13.12 -5.46
N ARG A 578 6.39 -12.67 -6.48
CA ARG A 578 5.22 -13.37 -7.06
C ARG A 578 5.08 -13.02 -8.54
N PRO A 579 4.41 -13.84 -9.35
CA PRO A 579 4.05 -13.46 -10.71
C PRO A 579 3.30 -12.13 -10.74
N GLN A 580 3.69 -11.25 -11.67
CA GLN A 580 2.93 -10.05 -11.99
C GLN A 580 1.68 -10.46 -12.79
N MET A 581 0.51 -9.98 -12.36
CA MET A 581 -0.80 -10.36 -12.90
C MET A 581 -1.36 -9.32 -13.87
#